data_AF-A0A970RIN9-F1
#
_entry.id   AF-A0A970RIN9-F1
#
_cell.length_a   1.000
_cell.length_b   1.000
_cell.length_c   1.000
_cell.angle_alpha   90.00
_cell.angle_beta   90.00
_cell.angle_gamma   90.00
#
_symmetry.space_group_name_H-M   'P 1'
#
loop_
_entity.id
_entity.type
_entity.pdbx_description
1 polymer ?
#
loop_
_entity_poly.entity_id
_entity_poly.type
_entity_poly.pdbx_seq_one_letter_code
_entity_poly.pdbx_strand_id
1 'polypeptide(L)'
;MKTAALCVLLALCFCGAAWGAAHPLDGEIEKCMNDDPSTQGTIQCANSGKKKWDGELNRAYNELMKLLPKEGQPLLRTAQRAWIPWRESEYRLLGGVYLTIYNNLDGGTMWLVANAIAEMDVVRERALELIAYTEELKAGKPSFPGSYPKGQTEEQLAAAMKVKNDHKKLGQAFGSNGEVIAAEALQSWEDFRNKEAAFMTWFYGKTGDKAFPLHARMMKNTARLRKLEGLYDDLKAGGLEESPSGEAAKEPGGGKEPFAGDRSLYRPSQGTCDFGAYIIDSDPKGTNVRETPNGKVTAVLPHQPDDPLLIMVKVTGYRDKWLSVVLHDGTKGWIFSELVGMSLRNYAPGSVAALRTRPDGNAPAVGDIFGDEEVTVLGGEGEWALVRYMHPRGHEFIGWLDPEKQCGNPYTTCP
;
A
#
# COMPACT_ATOMS: atom_id res chain seq x y z
N MET A 1 43.90 33.15 16.34
CA MET A 1 44.35 32.75 14.99
C MET A 1 43.69 31.40 14.69
N LYS A 2 42.66 31.39 13.82
CA LYS A 2 42.65 30.78 12.46
C LYS A 2 42.84 29.25 12.53
N THR A 3 41.91 28.37 12.11
CA THR A 3 41.12 28.24 10.86
C THR A 3 39.98 27.21 11.12
N ALA A 4 38.70 27.37 10.77
CA ALA A 4 38.04 27.36 9.45
C ALA A 4 38.25 26.07 8.60
N ALA A 5 37.23 25.19 8.55
CA ALA A 5 36.89 24.22 7.50
C ALA A 5 35.49 23.65 7.82
N LEU A 6 34.37 24.29 7.49
CA LEU A 6 33.70 24.50 6.20
C LEU A 6 33.09 23.23 5.57
N CYS A 7 31.76 23.23 5.60
CA CYS A 7 30.77 22.54 4.79
C CYS A 7 31.26 22.03 3.42
N VAL A 8 31.11 20.72 3.17
CA VAL A 8 30.99 20.15 1.83
C VAL A 8 30.07 18.92 1.91
N LEU A 9 28.84 19.06 1.39
CA LEU A 9 28.10 18.06 0.61
C LEU A 9 26.72 18.63 0.24
N LEU A 10 26.75 19.75 -0.49
CA LEU A 10 25.58 20.33 -1.16
C LEU A 10 26.07 20.89 -2.49
N ALA A 11 26.10 20.03 -3.51
CA ALA A 11 26.10 20.37 -4.94
C ALA A 11 26.61 19.18 -5.75
N LEU A 12 25.71 18.41 -6.37
CA LEU A 12 25.98 17.74 -7.64
C LEU A 12 24.67 17.67 -8.45
N CYS A 13 24.71 18.27 -9.64
CA CYS A 13 23.78 18.12 -10.78
C CYS A 13 22.46 18.91 -10.78
N PHE A 14 22.54 20.23 -10.91
CA PHE A 14 21.54 21.02 -11.67
C PHE A 14 22.07 21.31 -13.08
N CYS A 15 21.69 20.46 -14.04
CA CYS A 15 21.68 20.80 -15.46
C CYS A 15 20.54 20.02 -16.10
N GLY A 16 19.40 20.69 -16.26
CA GLY A 16 18.21 20.16 -16.93
C GLY A 16 16.96 20.90 -16.50
N ALA A 17 16.62 21.96 -17.25
CA ALA A 17 15.37 22.73 -17.20
C ALA A 17 14.92 23.29 -15.83
N ALA A 18 14.86 24.62 -15.75
CA ALA A 18 14.16 25.32 -14.68
C ALA A 18 12.67 24.96 -14.72
N TRP A 19 12.23 24.00 -13.90
CA TRP A 19 10.84 23.76 -13.51
C TRP A 19 10.78 23.48 -12.00
N GLY A 20 10.00 24.32 -11.29
CA GLY A 20 9.52 24.09 -9.93
C GLY A 20 10.48 24.45 -8.80
N ALA A 21 10.19 25.50 -8.05
CA ALA A 21 10.72 25.62 -6.69
C ALA A 21 10.32 24.36 -5.89
N ALA A 22 11.16 23.94 -4.92
CA ALA A 22 10.82 22.83 -4.03
C ALA A 22 9.42 23.05 -3.44
N HIS A 23 8.62 21.99 -3.38
CA HIS A 23 7.25 22.11 -2.91
C HIS A 23 7.27 22.56 -1.43
N PRO A 24 6.37 23.45 -0.97
CA PRO A 24 6.43 23.94 0.41
C PRO A 24 6.45 22.85 1.49
N LEU A 25 5.82 21.70 1.22
CA LEU A 25 5.86 20.54 2.11
C LEU A 25 7.28 19.99 2.29
N ASP A 26 8.14 20.05 1.28
CA ASP A 26 9.54 19.62 1.39
C ASP A 26 10.28 20.44 2.46
N GLY A 27 10.16 21.77 2.40
CA GLY A 27 10.78 22.65 3.38
C GLY A 27 10.19 22.48 4.79
N GLU A 28 8.89 22.18 4.89
CA GLU A 28 8.25 21.90 6.19
C GLU A 28 8.75 20.58 6.81
N ILE A 29 8.90 19.54 6.01
CA ILE A 29 9.41 18.23 6.44
C ILE A 29 10.89 18.32 6.80
N GLU A 30 11.69 19.01 5.97
CA GLU A 30 13.11 19.26 6.26
C GLU A 30 13.27 20.03 7.57
N LYS A 31 12.46 21.07 7.79
CA LYS A 31 12.45 21.79 9.07
C LYS A 31 12.09 20.88 10.23
N CYS A 32 11.08 20.00 10.09
CA CYS A 32 10.72 19.03 11.13
C CYS A 32 11.91 18.13 11.50
N MET A 33 12.61 17.59 10.50
CA MET A 33 13.78 16.72 10.71
C MET A 33 14.96 17.48 11.35
N ASN A 34 15.12 18.77 11.04
CA ASN A 34 16.15 19.62 11.66
C ASN A 34 15.80 20.01 13.10
N ASP A 35 14.52 20.16 13.44
CA ASP A 35 14.05 20.48 14.79
C ASP A 35 14.24 19.27 15.74
N ASP A 36 14.11 18.03 15.24
CA ASP A 36 14.45 16.79 15.97
C ASP A 36 15.24 15.81 15.08
N PRO A 37 16.58 15.91 15.05
CA PRO A 37 17.45 15.10 14.19
C PRO A 37 17.71 13.70 14.77
N SER A 38 17.02 13.30 15.85
CA SER A 38 17.11 11.93 16.34
C SER A 38 16.50 10.95 15.33
N THR A 39 16.90 9.68 15.38
CA THR A 39 16.30 8.62 14.53
C THR A 39 14.78 8.61 14.66
N GLN A 40 14.27 8.65 15.91
CA GLN A 40 12.84 8.61 16.17
C GLN A 40 12.12 9.87 15.67
N GLY A 41 12.71 11.05 15.89
CA GLY A 41 12.19 12.32 15.39
C GLY A 41 12.10 12.34 13.87
N THR A 42 13.16 11.92 13.20
CA THR A 42 13.20 11.87 11.73
C THR A 42 12.17 10.89 11.15
N ILE A 43 11.99 9.71 11.76
CA ILE A 43 10.95 8.74 11.39
C ILE A 43 9.54 9.35 11.58
N GLN A 44 9.30 10.05 12.69
CA GLN A 44 8.02 10.73 12.93
C GLN A 44 7.76 11.83 11.90
N CYS A 45 8.78 12.62 11.56
CA CYS A 45 8.71 13.66 10.53
C CYS A 45 8.44 13.06 9.15
N ALA A 46 9.11 11.98 8.77
CA ALA A 46 8.87 11.28 7.50
C ALA A 46 7.45 10.69 7.45
N ASN A 47 6.95 10.08 8.53
CA ASN A 47 5.59 9.57 8.61
C ASN A 47 4.52 10.67 8.54
N SER A 48 4.75 11.80 9.22
CA SER A 48 3.90 12.99 9.12
C SER A 48 3.94 13.57 7.70
N GLY A 49 5.12 13.65 7.11
CA GLY A 49 5.34 14.05 5.72
C GLY A 49 4.60 13.16 4.74
N LYS A 50 4.65 11.83 4.91
CA LYS A 50 3.89 10.85 4.11
C LYS A 50 2.39 11.14 4.14
N LYS A 51 1.83 11.43 5.32
CA LYS A 51 0.40 11.82 5.47
C LYS A 51 0.08 13.14 4.76
N LYS A 52 0.95 14.14 4.87
CA LYS A 52 0.77 15.43 4.18
C LYS A 52 0.86 15.29 2.67
N TRP A 53 1.81 14.51 2.18
CA TRP A 53 1.95 14.19 0.76
C TRP A 53 0.77 13.41 0.22
N ASP A 54 0.16 12.52 1.01
CA ASP A 54 -1.08 11.83 0.62
C ASP A 54 -2.27 12.81 0.52
N GLY A 55 -2.38 13.75 1.45
CA GLY A 55 -3.34 14.85 1.36
C GLY A 55 -3.15 15.70 0.10
N GLU A 56 -1.89 16.02 -0.24
CA GLU A 56 -1.54 16.80 -1.43
C GLU A 56 -1.77 16.02 -2.73
N LEU A 57 -1.48 14.71 -2.73
CA LEU A 57 -1.83 13.79 -3.82
C LEU A 57 -3.35 13.82 -4.08
N ASN A 58 -4.15 13.68 -3.03
CA ASN A 58 -5.62 13.70 -3.15
C ASN A 58 -6.13 15.07 -3.63
N ARG A 59 -5.54 16.17 -3.17
CA ARG A 59 -5.84 17.52 -3.66
C ARG A 59 -5.57 17.62 -5.16
N ALA A 60 -4.36 17.24 -5.60
CA ALA A 60 -3.93 17.30 -6.99
C ALA A 60 -4.76 16.36 -7.90
N TYR A 61 -5.06 15.15 -7.45
CA TYR A 61 -5.93 14.21 -8.17
C TYR A 61 -7.33 14.82 -8.40
N ASN A 62 -7.96 15.36 -7.36
CA ASN A 62 -9.29 15.96 -7.45
C ASN A 62 -9.31 17.20 -8.34
N GLU A 63 -8.26 18.01 -8.30
CA GLU A 63 -8.11 19.17 -9.18
C GLU A 63 -7.94 18.73 -10.64
N LEU A 64 -7.05 17.79 -10.91
CA LEU A 64 -6.81 17.24 -12.24
C LEU A 64 -8.09 16.62 -12.82
N MET A 65 -8.82 15.83 -12.04
CA MET A 65 -10.10 15.23 -12.46
C MET A 65 -11.16 16.26 -12.85
N LYS A 66 -11.18 17.45 -12.22
CA LYS A 66 -12.10 18.54 -12.58
C LYS A 66 -11.70 19.24 -13.87
N LEU A 67 -10.39 19.35 -14.14
CA LEU A 67 -9.87 19.99 -15.35
C LEU A 67 -9.93 19.08 -16.57
N LEU A 68 -9.85 17.76 -16.38
CA LEU A 68 -9.84 16.79 -17.46
C LEU A 68 -11.19 16.70 -18.19
N PRO A 69 -11.20 16.70 -19.54
CA PRO A 69 -12.33 16.26 -20.34
C PRO A 69 -12.80 14.84 -19.96
N LYS A 70 -14.07 14.53 -20.26
CA LYS A 70 -14.71 13.25 -19.87
C LYS A 70 -13.96 12.02 -20.39
N GLU A 71 -13.29 12.13 -21.53
CA GLU A 71 -12.54 11.06 -22.17
C GLU A 71 -11.26 10.70 -21.39
N GLY A 72 -10.64 11.66 -20.70
CA GLY A 72 -9.40 11.47 -19.95
C GLY A 72 -9.57 10.97 -18.52
N GLN A 73 -10.68 11.35 -17.89
CA GLN A 73 -11.02 10.95 -16.53
C GLN A 73 -10.95 9.42 -16.26
N PRO A 74 -11.50 8.53 -17.12
CA PRO A 74 -11.38 7.09 -16.89
C PRO A 74 -9.94 6.57 -16.99
N LEU A 75 -9.10 7.18 -17.85
CA LEU A 75 -7.70 6.79 -17.98
C LEU A 75 -6.89 7.19 -16.75
N LEU A 76 -7.05 8.41 -16.25
CA LEU A 76 -6.41 8.85 -15.01
C LEU A 76 -6.86 7.99 -13.82
N ARG A 77 -8.17 7.73 -13.70
CA ARG A 77 -8.72 6.88 -12.64
C ARG A 77 -8.15 5.47 -12.69
N THR A 78 -8.00 4.91 -13.89
CA THR A 78 -7.43 3.57 -14.10
C THR A 78 -5.97 3.53 -13.66
N ALA A 79 -5.17 4.53 -14.05
CA ALA A 79 -3.78 4.65 -13.62
C ALA A 79 -3.67 4.81 -12.09
N GLN A 80 -4.50 5.67 -11.49
CA GLN A 80 -4.52 5.89 -10.04
C GLN A 80 -4.93 4.62 -9.26
N ARG A 81 -5.91 3.85 -9.76
CA ARG A 81 -6.31 2.58 -9.12
C ARG A 81 -5.21 1.52 -9.19
N ALA A 82 -4.37 1.52 -10.22
CA ALA A 82 -3.23 0.62 -10.30
C ALA A 82 -2.02 1.09 -9.49
N TRP A 83 -1.90 2.40 -9.26
CA TRP A 83 -0.87 2.95 -8.37
C TRP A 83 -1.02 2.46 -6.92
N ILE A 84 -2.25 2.27 -6.43
CA ILE A 84 -2.50 1.87 -5.04
C ILE A 84 -1.91 0.47 -4.72
N PRO A 85 -2.25 -0.61 -5.46
CA PRO A 85 -1.61 -1.91 -5.23
C PRO A 85 -0.09 -1.87 -5.41
N TRP A 86 0.40 -1.06 -6.36
CA TRP A 86 1.84 -0.88 -6.51
C TRP A 86 2.47 -0.25 -5.27
N ARG A 87 1.92 0.86 -4.75
CA ARG A 87 2.39 1.50 -3.52
C ARG A 87 2.49 0.50 -2.36
N GLU A 88 1.45 -0.31 -2.14
CA GLU A 88 1.46 -1.29 -1.06
C GLU A 88 2.54 -2.36 -1.24
N SER A 89 2.68 -2.90 -2.44
CA SER A 89 3.75 -3.85 -2.73
C SER A 89 5.15 -3.21 -2.68
N GLU A 90 5.26 -1.92 -3.00
CA GLU A 90 6.49 -1.16 -2.93
C GLU A 90 6.91 -0.96 -1.48
N TYR A 91 5.99 -0.64 -0.57
CA TYR A 91 6.27 -0.57 0.86
C TYR A 91 6.75 -1.91 1.41
N ARG A 92 6.18 -3.02 0.95
CA ARG A 92 6.66 -4.36 1.32
C ARG A 92 8.07 -4.63 0.79
N LEU A 93 8.38 -4.18 -0.43
CA LEU A 93 9.72 -4.29 -1.00
C LEU A 93 10.73 -3.45 -0.20
N LEU A 94 10.45 -2.17 0.02
CA LEU A 94 11.30 -1.25 0.78
C LEU A 94 11.52 -1.74 2.21
N GLY A 95 10.44 -2.12 2.89
CA GLY A 95 10.50 -2.69 4.24
C GLY A 95 11.32 -3.97 4.29
N GLY A 96 11.18 -4.86 3.30
CA GLY A 96 11.99 -6.08 3.20
C GLY A 96 13.49 -5.77 3.05
N VAL A 97 13.83 -4.86 2.14
CA VAL A 97 15.21 -4.41 1.88
C VAL A 97 15.83 -3.80 3.13
N TYR A 98 15.21 -2.75 3.69
CA TYR A 98 15.78 -2.00 4.79
C TYR A 98 15.75 -2.76 6.12
N LEU A 99 14.79 -3.64 6.34
CA LEU A 99 14.78 -4.53 7.51
C LEU A 99 15.90 -5.57 7.43
N THR A 100 16.19 -6.11 6.24
CA THR A 100 17.35 -6.99 6.06
C THR A 100 18.64 -6.26 6.39
N ILE A 101 18.81 -5.03 5.92
CA ILE A 101 20.00 -4.23 6.24
C ILE A 101 20.07 -3.97 7.75
N TYR A 102 18.97 -3.56 8.37
CA TYR A 102 18.89 -3.30 9.82
C TYR A 102 19.28 -4.52 10.66
N ASN A 103 18.90 -5.74 10.24
CA ASN A 103 19.19 -6.98 10.97
C ASN A 103 20.61 -7.52 10.74
N ASN A 104 21.36 -7.01 9.76
CA ASN A 104 22.76 -7.41 9.56
C ASN A 104 23.66 -6.83 10.68
N LEU A 105 24.80 -7.46 10.94
CA LEU A 105 25.69 -7.12 12.07
C LEU A 105 26.20 -5.66 12.07
N ASP A 106 26.20 -5.01 10.90
CA ASP A 106 26.57 -3.59 10.70
C ASP A 106 25.36 -2.67 10.47
N GLY A 107 24.13 -3.20 10.59
CA GLY A 107 22.88 -2.49 10.42
C GLY A 107 22.54 -1.59 11.62
N GLY A 108 22.49 -0.28 11.40
CA GLY A 108 22.06 0.70 12.41
C GLY A 108 20.62 1.17 12.26
N THR A 109 20.08 1.84 13.28
CA THR A 109 18.74 2.44 13.25
C THR A 109 18.53 3.48 12.15
N MET A 110 19.62 3.99 11.55
CA MET A 110 19.58 4.85 10.36
C MET A 110 18.84 4.21 9.17
N TRP A 111 18.84 2.89 9.04
CA TRP A 111 18.09 2.21 7.96
C TRP A 111 16.57 2.21 8.19
N LEU A 112 16.12 2.36 9.42
CA LEU A 112 14.71 2.61 9.73
C LEU A 112 14.29 4.02 9.27
N VAL A 113 15.20 4.99 9.38
CA VAL A 113 15.02 6.36 8.84
C VAL A 113 14.95 6.31 7.31
N ALA A 114 15.90 5.62 6.66
CA ALA A 114 15.92 5.45 5.21
C ALA A 114 14.61 4.83 4.69
N ASN A 115 14.11 3.77 5.36
CA ASN A 115 12.82 3.17 5.01
C ASN A 115 11.66 4.18 5.09
N ALA A 116 11.55 4.90 6.22
CA ALA A 116 10.47 5.86 6.42
C ALA A 116 10.48 6.99 5.37
N ILE A 117 11.66 7.48 4.99
CA ILE A 117 11.83 8.47 3.92
C ILE A 117 11.47 7.87 2.56
N ALA A 118 11.95 6.67 2.24
CA ALA A 118 11.65 6.00 0.99
C ALA A 118 10.14 5.76 0.80
N GLU A 119 9.41 5.36 1.84
CA GLU A 119 7.96 5.20 1.80
C GLU A 119 7.22 6.53 1.59
N MET A 120 7.69 7.61 2.21
CA MET A 120 7.17 8.96 1.98
C MET A 120 7.37 9.37 0.52
N ASP A 121 8.56 9.10 -0.03
CA ASP A 121 8.92 9.48 -1.40
C ASP A 121 8.02 8.81 -2.45
N VAL A 122 7.53 7.58 -2.23
CA VAL A 122 6.56 6.95 -3.13
C VAL A 122 5.30 7.80 -3.29
N VAL A 123 4.79 8.38 -2.19
CA VAL A 123 3.58 9.23 -2.21
C VAL A 123 3.90 10.61 -2.77
N ARG A 124 5.02 11.19 -2.33
CA ARG A 124 5.51 12.49 -2.80
C ARG A 124 5.68 12.52 -4.31
N GLU A 125 6.32 11.52 -4.89
CA GLU A 125 6.55 11.44 -6.33
C GLU A 125 5.23 11.38 -7.11
N ARG A 126 4.25 10.62 -6.63
CA ARG A 126 2.93 10.58 -7.26
C ARG A 126 2.19 11.90 -7.12
N ALA A 127 2.26 12.55 -5.96
CA ALA A 127 1.67 13.88 -5.77
C ALA A 127 2.25 14.89 -6.76
N LEU A 128 3.58 14.95 -6.87
CA LEU A 128 4.28 15.86 -7.77
C LEU A 128 3.98 15.57 -9.25
N GLU A 129 3.82 14.30 -9.63
CA GLU A 129 3.38 13.93 -10.98
C GLU A 129 1.97 14.45 -11.30
N LEU A 130 1.02 14.29 -10.39
CA LEU A 130 -0.35 14.80 -10.57
C LEU A 130 -0.41 16.33 -10.58
N ILE A 131 0.42 16.99 -9.76
CA ILE A 131 0.61 18.45 -9.77
C ILE A 131 1.15 18.88 -11.13
N ALA A 132 2.17 18.20 -11.66
CA ALA A 132 2.75 18.53 -12.96
C ALA A 132 1.68 18.47 -14.07
N TYR A 133 0.88 17.39 -14.15
CA TYR A 133 -0.22 17.32 -15.12
C TYR A 133 -1.26 18.43 -14.96
N THR A 134 -1.56 18.80 -13.70
CA THR A 134 -2.49 19.88 -13.39
C THR A 134 -1.97 21.22 -13.90
N GLU A 135 -0.70 21.52 -13.63
CA GLU A 135 -0.07 22.77 -14.06
C GLU A 135 0.12 22.82 -15.59
N GLU A 136 0.43 21.70 -16.24
CA GLU A 136 0.47 21.61 -17.70
C GLU A 136 -0.89 21.94 -18.34
N LEU A 137 -2.00 21.42 -17.79
CA LEU A 137 -3.35 21.73 -18.28
C LEU A 137 -3.73 23.19 -18.04
N LYS A 138 -3.36 23.77 -16.90
CA LYS A 138 -3.60 25.19 -16.62
C LYS A 138 -2.82 26.10 -17.56
N ALA A 139 -1.61 25.69 -17.93
CA ALA A 139 -0.76 26.43 -18.87
C ALA A 139 -1.28 26.36 -20.32
N GLY A 140 -2.12 25.38 -20.65
CA GLY A 140 -2.79 25.28 -21.94
C GLY A 140 -2.97 23.85 -22.41
N LYS A 141 -2.98 23.64 -23.73
CA LYS A 141 -3.06 22.30 -24.30
C LYS A 141 -1.76 21.55 -24.01
N PRO A 142 -1.78 20.42 -23.29
CA PRO A 142 -0.56 19.69 -22.96
C PRO A 142 0.14 19.20 -24.22
N SER A 143 1.47 19.25 -24.20
CA SER A 143 2.31 18.76 -25.29
C SER A 143 3.55 18.10 -24.71
N PHE A 144 3.85 16.89 -25.15
CA PHE A 144 5.04 16.20 -24.69
C PHE A 144 6.30 16.90 -25.25
N PRO A 145 7.23 17.34 -24.38
CA PRO A 145 8.46 17.98 -24.82
C PRO A 145 9.46 16.96 -25.35
N GLY A 146 10.13 17.27 -26.47
CA GLY A 146 11.22 16.46 -27.01
C GLY A 146 10.84 15.44 -28.07
N SER A 147 11.86 14.83 -28.67
CA SER A 147 11.73 13.79 -29.68
C SER A 147 11.90 12.40 -29.07
N TYR A 148 11.24 11.41 -29.67
CA TYR A 148 11.35 10.01 -29.30
C TYR A 148 11.45 9.12 -30.55
N PRO A 149 12.08 7.94 -30.44
CA PRO A 149 12.21 7.02 -31.56
C PRO A 149 10.85 6.60 -32.13
N LYS A 150 10.76 6.39 -33.44
CA LYS A 150 9.52 5.98 -34.14
C LYS A 150 9.08 4.53 -33.85
N GLY A 151 9.91 3.76 -33.17
CA GLY A 151 9.66 2.37 -32.84
C GLY A 151 10.44 1.98 -31.59
N GLN A 152 10.25 0.75 -31.14
CA GLN A 152 10.97 0.25 -29.98
C GLN A 152 12.46 0.16 -30.29
N THR A 153 13.31 0.75 -29.43
CA THR A 153 14.77 0.64 -29.55
C THR A 153 15.33 -0.48 -28.69
N GLU A 154 16.57 -0.90 -28.96
CA GLU A 154 17.29 -1.87 -28.15
C GLU A 154 17.45 -1.38 -26.71
N GLU A 155 17.69 -0.08 -26.50
CA GLU A 155 17.79 0.52 -25.17
C GLU A 155 16.47 0.40 -24.41
N GLN A 156 15.33 0.60 -25.09
CA GLN A 156 14.00 0.46 -24.48
C GLN A 156 13.70 -0.97 -24.03
N LEU A 157 14.10 -1.95 -24.85
CA LEU A 157 13.97 -3.36 -24.51
C LEU A 157 14.93 -3.75 -23.38
N ALA A 158 16.17 -3.28 -23.44
CA ALA A 158 17.20 -3.53 -22.43
C ALA A 158 16.78 -2.98 -21.06
N ALA A 159 16.22 -1.77 -21.00
CA ALA A 159 15.73 -1.20 -19.75
C ALA A 159 14.57 -2.02 -19.15
N ALA A 160 13.62 -2.46 -19.97
CA ALA A 160 12.51 -3.31 -19.52
C ALA A 160 13.01 -4.66 -18.96
N MET A 161 13.97 -5.29 -19.65
CA MET A 161 14.60 -6.53 -19.19
C MET A 161 15.41 -6.32 -17.90
N LYS A 162 16.15 -5.19 -17.82
CA LYS A 162 16.94 -4.85 -16.64
C LYS A 162 16.05 -4.65 -15.41
N VAL A 163 14.88 -4.01 -15.54
CA VAL A 163 13.94 -3.86 -14.41
C VAL A 163 13.53 -5.23 -13.85
N LYS A 164 13.21 -6.20 -14.72
CA LYS A 164 12.82 -7.55 -14.29
C LYS A 164 13.98 -8.28 -13.61
N ASN A 165 15.17 -8.20 -14.21
CA ASN A 165 16.37 -8.83 -13.66
C ASN A 165 16.76 -8.22 -12.32
N ASP A 166 16.66 -6.90 -12.17
CA ASP A 166 17.02 -6.20 -10.94
C ASP A 166 16.03 -6.48 -9.81
N HIS A 167 14.72 -6.59 -10.07
CA HIS A 167 13.78 -7.06 -9.04
C HIS A 167 14.08 -8.49 -8.61
N LYS A 168 14.40 -9.39 -9.57
CA LYS A 168 14.78 -10.76 -9.23
C LYS A 168 16.04 -10.79 -8.36
N LYS A 169 17.10 -10.08 -8.76
CA LYS A 169 18.34 -9.98 -7.97
C LYS A 169 18.11 -9.37 -6.59
N LEU A 170 17.31 -8.31 -6.52
CA LEU A 170 16.96 -7.66 -5.27
C LEU A 170 16.24 -8.64 -4.35
N GLY A 171 15.21 -9.34 -4.84
CA GLY A 171 14.50 -10.35 -4.07
C GLY A 171 15.37 -11.52 -3.59
N GLN A 172 16.45 -11.85 -4.31
CA GLN A 172 17.44 -12.85 -3.88
C GLN A 172 18.37 -12.34 -2.78
N ALA A 173 18.50 -11.02 -2.64
CA ALA A 173 19.41 -10.38 -1.69
C ALA A 173 18.80 -10.13 -0.30
N PHE A 174 17.47 -10.27 -0.11
CA PHE A 174 16.85 -10.00 1.19
C PHE A 174 15.78 -11.03 1.60
N GLY A 175 15.91 -11.57 2.82
CA GLY A 175 14.88 -12.35 3.53
C GLY A 175 14.44 -13.69 2.92
N SER A 176 13.67 -14.47 3.68
CA SER A 176 13.17 -15.80 3.26
C SER A 176 12.02 -15.76 2.24
N ASN A 177 11.42 -14.57 2.01
CA ASN A 177 10.33 -14.34 1.05
C ASN A 177 10.65 -13.24 0.01
N GLY A 178 11.91 -12.81 -0.10
CA GLY A 178 12.28 -11.65 -0.93
C GLY A 178 11.92 -11.79 -2.40
N GLU A 179 12.11 -12.98 -2.99
CA GLU A 179 11.75 -13.22 -4.39
C GLU A 179 10.24 -13.04 -4.65
N VAL A 180 9.39 -13.46 -3.71
CA VAL A 180 7.92 -13.29 -3.81
C VAL A 180 7.56 -11.81 -3.69
N ILE A 181 8.10 -11.13 -2.68
CA ILE A 181 7.86 -9.69 -2.45
C ILE A 181 8.29 -8.87 -3.66
N ALA A 182 9.48 -9.14 -4.20
CA ALA A 182 10.00 -8.43 -5.36
C ALA A 182 9.24 -8.75 -6.65
N ALA A 183 8.76 -9.99 -6.82
CA ALA A 183 7.91 -10.36 -7.96
C ALA A 183 6.54 -9.66 -7.91
N GLU A 184 5.91 -9.58 -6.74
CA GLU A 184 4.65 -8.85 -6.56
C GLU A 184 4.81 -7.35 -6.80
N ALA A 185 5.87 -6.74 -6.25
CA ALA A 185 6.20 -5.33 -6.49
C ALA A 185 6.48 -5.05 -7.98
N LEU A 186 7.16 -5.96 -8.67
CA LEU A 186 7.35 -5.86 -10.11
C LEU A 186 6.01 -5.92 -10.86
N GLN A 187 5.17 -6.90 -10.54
CA GLN A 187 3.91 -7.12 -11.25
C GLN A 187 2.96 -5.93 -11.14
N SER A 188 2.73 -5.45 -9.92
CA SER A 188 1.87 -4.28 -9.65
C SER A 188 2.45 -3.01 -10.28
N TRP A 189 3.78 -2.83 -10.23
CA TRP A 189 4.47 -1.70 -10.86
C TRP A 189 4.32 -1.73 -12.39
N GLU A 190 4.45 -2.89 -13.02
CA GLU A 190 4.27 -3.02 -14.47
C GLU A 190 2.83 -2.69 -14.89
N ASP A 191 1.85 -3.05 -14.07
CA ASP A 191 0.45 -2.71 -14.29
C ASP A 191 0.20 -1.20 -14.17
N PHE A 192 0.67 -0.58 -13.08
CA PHE A 192 0.63 0.88 -12.91
C PHE A 192 1.32 1.60 -14.07
N ARG A 193 2.56 1.21 -14.41
CA ARG A 193 3.33 1.75 -15.54
C ARG A 193 2.53 1.72 -16.83
N ASN A 194 1.90 0.59 -17.14
CA ASN A 194 1.18 0.42 -18.40
C ASN A 194 -0.07 1.32 -18.47
N LYS A 195 -0.81 1.43 -17.36
CA LYS A 195 -2.01 2.28 -17.27
C LYS A 195 -1.65 3.76 -17.26
N GLU A 196 -0.58 4.14 -16.58
CA GLU A 196 -0.03 5.50 -16.60
C GLU A 196 0.46 5.88 -18.00
N ALA A 197 1.17 4.99 -18.70
CA ALA A 197 1.59 5.23 -20.08
C ALA A 197 0.38 5.40 -21.03
N ALA A 198 -0.71 4.69 -20.80
CA ALA A 198 -1.96 4.87 -21.55
C ALA A 198 -2.59 6.25 -21.29
N PHE A 199 -2.63 6.68 -20.02
CA PHE A 199 -3.07 8.02 -19.65
C PHE A 199 -2.19 9.10 -20.31
N MET A 200 -0.87 9.01 -20.20
CA MET A 200 0.08 9.94 -20.86
C MET A 200 -0.15 10.00 -22.37
N THR A 201 -0.39 8.85 -23.02
CA THR A 201 -0.62 8.79 -24.46
C THR A 201 -1.84 9.58 -24.88
N TRP A 202 -2.93 9.52 -24.10
CA TRP A 202 -4.09 10.36 -24.33
C TRP A 202 -3.83 11.82 -23.95
N PHE A 203 -3.22 12.06 -22.79
CA PHE A 203 -2.98 13.38 -22.21
C PHE A 203 -2.17 14.29 -23.15
N TYR A 204 -1.16 13.71 -23.82
CA TYR A 204 -0.32 14.43 -24.78
C TYR A 204 -0.82 14.38 -26.24
N GLY A 205 -2.06 13.91 -26.47
CA GLY A 205 -2.67 13.87 -27.80
C GLY A 205 -2.01 12.87 -28.76
N LYS A 206 -1.52 11.75 -28.24
CA LYS A 206 -0.72 10.74 -28.97
C LYS A 206 -1.45 9.42 -29.22
N THR A 207 -2.79 9.38 -29.10
CA THR A 207 -3.60 8.16 -29.26
C THR A 207 -3.42 7.43 -30.61
N GLY A 208 -3.01 8.14 -31.67
CA GLY A 208 -2.68 7.55 -32.98
C GLY A 208 -1.20 7.21 -33.18
N ASP A 209 -0.33 7.59 -32.25
CA ASP A 209 1.12 7.40 -32.34
C ASP A 209 1.54 6.12 -31.61
N LYS A 210 1.85 5.07 -32.38
CA LYS A 210 2.26 3.76 -31.83
C LYS A 210 3.60 3.82 -31.07
N ALA A 211 4.44 4.84 -31.32
CA ALA A 211 5.76 4.96 -30.72
C ALA A 211 5.72 5.61 -29.34
N PHE A 212 4.80 6.55 -29.13
CA PHE A 212 4.68 7.26 -27.86
C PHE A 212 4.43 6.38 -26.63
N PRO A 213 3.49 5.41 -26.61
CA PRO A 213 3.29 4.54 -25.44
C PRO A 213 4.50 3.65 -25.14
N LEU A 214 5.34 3.33 -26.13
CA LEU A 214 6.62 2.64 -25.92
C LEU A 214 7.61 3.58 -25.21
N HIS A 215 7.68 4.83 -25.66
CA HIS A 215 8.52 5.86 -25.04
C HIS A 215 8.08 6.18 -23.60
N ALA A 216 6.78 6.35 -23.35
CA ALA A 216 6.24 6.59 -22.01
C ALA A 216 6.61 5.46 -21.02
N ARG A 217 6.48 4.21 -21.46
CA ARG A 217 6.94 3.05 -20.67
C ARG A 217 8.44 3.06 -20.43
N MET A 218 9.24 3.47 -21.42
CA MET A 218 10.69 3.60 -21.25
C MET A 218 11.05 4.60 -20.17
N MET A 219 10.47 5.80 -20.18
CA MET A 219 10.76 6.82 -19.15
C MET A 219 10.51 6.27 -17.74
N LYS A 220 9.39 5.55 -17.56
CA LYS A 220 9.04 4.89 -16.30
C LYS A 220 10.03 3.77 -15.96
N ASN A 221 10.42 2.93 -16.91
CA ASN A 221 11.45 1.90 -16.71
C ASN A 221 12.78 2.52 -16.25
N THR A 222 13.24 3.60 -16.88
CA THR A 222 14.49 4.28 -16.50
C THR A 222 14.40 4.86 -15.09
N ALA A 223 13.28 5.48 -14.71
CA ALA A 223 13.07 5.97 -13.36
C ALA A 223 13.10 4.81 -12.33
N ARG A 224 12.46 3.68 -12.65
CA ARG A 224 12.46 2.49 -11.80
C ARG A 224 13.85 1.88 -11.63
N LEU A 225 14.65 1.85 -12.71
CA LEU A 225 16.02 1.35 -12.64
C LEU A 225 16.88 2.14 -11.66
N ARG A 226 16.77 3.47 -11.64
CA ARG A 226 17.51 4.30 -10.67
C ARG A 226 17.10 4.00 -9.23
N LYS A 227 15.81 3.74 -8.99
CA LYS A 227 15.32 3.34 -7.66
C LYS A 227 15.87 1.98 -7.24
N LEU A 228 15.84 0.99 -8.13
CA LEU A 228 16.39 -0.34 -7.84
C LEU A 228 17.91 -0.33 -7.64
N GLU A 229 18.63 0.50 -8.40
CA GLU A 229 20.07 0.71 -8.22
C GLU A 229 20.36 1.30 -6.84
N GLY A 230 19.62 2.34 -6.42
CA GLY A 230 19.73 2.90 -5.07
C GLY A 230 19.49 1.87 -3.96
N LEU A 231 18.46 1.03 -4.10
CA LEU A 231 18.19 -0.04 -3.12
C LEU A 231 19.34 -1.08 -3.06
N TYR A 232 19.98 -1.37 -4.19
CA TYR A 232 21.11 -2.30 -4.22
C TYR A 232 22.38 -1.67 -3.62
N ASP A 233 22.62 -0.39 -3.86
CA ASP A 233 23.71 0.36 -3.26
C ASP A 233 23.54 0.48 -1.73
N ASP A 234 22.30 0.69 -1.27
CA ASP A 234 21.95 0.67 0.16
C ASP A 234 22.22 -0.69 0.79
N LEU A 235 21.80 -1.77 0.12
CA LEU A 235 22.09 -3.15 0.54
C LEU A 235 23.59 -3.42 0.69
N LYS A 236 24.40 -2.97 -0.28
CA LYS A 236 25.87 -3.07 -0.21
C LYS A 236 26.47 -2.25 0.91
N ALA A 237 26.03 -1.00 1.08
CA ALA A 237 26.48 -0.14 2.16
C ALA A 237 26.11 -0.71 3.54
N GLY A 238 25.01 -1.47 3.60
CA GLY A 238 24.53 -2.24 4.74
C GLY A 238 25.29 -3.53 5.07
N GLY A 239 26.43 -3.79 4.42
CA GLY A 239 27.30 -4.94 4.74
C GLY A 239 26.91 -6.26 4.08
N LEU A 240 26.13 -6.25 2.98
CA LEU A 240 25.94 -7.46 2.18
C LEU A 240 27.21 -7.83 1.41
N GLU A 241 27.84 -8.94 1.79
CA GLU A 241 28.79 -9.63 0.91
C GLU A 241 28.02 -10.42 -0.16
N GLU A 242 28.45 -10.31 -1.43
CA GLU A 242 27.87 -11.08 -2.54
C GLU A 242 28.11 -12.58 -2.29
N SER A 243 27.10 -13.30 -1.82
CA SER A 243 27.20 -14.74 -1.63
C SER A 243 26.70 -15.47 -2.88
N PRO A 244 27.48 -16.41 -3.46
CA PRO A 244 27.04 -17.19 -4.60
C PRO A 244 25.97 -18.20 -4.14
N SER A 245 24.82 -18.14 -4.81
CA SER A 245 23.78 -19.18 -4.89
C SER A 245 23.70 -20.20 -3.72
N GLY A 246 22.71 -19.99 -2.85
CA GLY A 246 21.97 -21.06 -2.18
C GLY A 246 22.61 -21.64 -0.91
N GLU A 247 22.07 -21.26 0.24
CA GLU A 247 21.47 -22.18 1.22
C GLU A 247 20.80 -21.35 2.33
N ALA A 248 19.53 -21.65 2.62
CA ALA A 248 18.75 -20.93 3.60
C ALA A 248 19.28 -21.20 5.02
N ALA A 249 19.75 -20.15 5.70
CA ALA A 249 20.03 -20.21 7.13
C ALA A 249 18.70 -20.32 7.90
N LYS A 250 18.49 -21.46 8.57
CA LYS A 250 17.49 -21.60 9.62
C LYS A 250 18.03 -20.96 10.90
N GLU A 251 17.37 -19.89 11.37
CA GLU A 251 17.60 -19.42 12.74
C GLU A 251 16.99 -20.40 13.77
N PRO A 252 17.65 -20.63 14.91
CA PRO A 252 17.10 -21.43 15.98
C PRO A 252 16.09 -20.60 16.78
N GLY A 253 14.84 -21.06 16.80
CA GLY A 253 13.80 -20.49 17.65
C GLY A 253 14.18 -20.59 19.12
N GLY A 254 14.34 -19.43 19.77
CA GLY A 254 14.49 -19.34 21.21
C GLY A 254 13.31 -19.99 21.91
N GLY A 255 13.58 -21.00 22.74
CA GLY A 255 12.57 -21.70 23.52
C GLY A 255 11.87 -20.74 24.48
N LYS A 256 10.61 -20.40 24.18
CA LYS A 256 9.69 -19.86 25.19
C LYS A 256 9.03 -21.03 25.91
N GLU A 257 8.90 -20.93 27.23
CA GLU A 257 8.20 -21.92 28.04
C GLU A 257 6.80 -22.24 27.46
N PRO A 258 6.34 -23.50 27.50
CA PRO A 258 5.03 -23.86 26.98
C PRO A 258 3.93 -23.13 27.75
N PHE A 259 3.13 -22.31 27.04
CA PHE A 259 1.92 -21.71 27.62
C PHE A 259 0.97 -22.79 28.15
N ALA A 260 0.67 -22.74 29.45
CA ALA A 260 -0.09 -23.74 30.21
C ALA A 260 -1.62 -23.49 30.28
N GLY A 261 -2.15 -22.52 29.53
CA GLY A 261 -3.58 -22.20 29.51
C GLY A 261 -4.38 -22.87 28.38
N ASP A 262 -5.71 -22.73 28.45
CA ASP A 262 -6.66 -23.25 27.46
C ASP A 262 -6.49 -22.57 26.08
N ARG A 263 -6.26 -23.40 25.05
CA ARG A 263 -6.08 -22.99 23.65
C ARG A 263 -7.33 -23.16 22.80
N SER A 264 -8.45 -23.59 23.39
CA SER A 264 -9.71 -23.69 22.68
C SER A 264 -10.14 -22.31 22.19
N LEU A 265 -10.63 -22.26 20.95
CA LEU A 265 -11.14 -21.03 20.36
C LEU A 265 -12.55 -20.78 20.88
N TYR A 266 -12.70 -19.70 21.63
CA TYR A 266 -13.98 -19.22 22.12
C TYR A 266 -14.84 -18.74 20.94
N ARG A 267 -16.01 -19.36 20.75
CA ARG A 267 -16.97 -19.02 19.68
C ARG A 267 -18.39 -19.00 20.24
N PRO A 268 -18.89 -17.86 20.75
CA PRO A 268 -20.28 -17.74 21.13
C PRO A 268 -21.18 -17.88 19.89
N SER A 269 -22.40 -18.39 20.08
CA SER A 269 -23.40 -18.44 19.00
C SER A 269 -24.12 -17.11 18.79
N GLN A 270 -24.00 -16.16 19.72
CA GLN A 270 -24.57 -14.82 19.62
C GLN A 270 -23.81 -13.85 20.50
N GLY A 271 -23.85 -12.56 20.15
CA GLY A 271 -23.17 -11.52 20.90
C GLY A 271 -23.52 -10.12 20.40
N THR A 272 -23.09 -9.12 21.15
CA THR A 272 -23.20 -7.69 20.80
C THR A 272 -21.82 -7.14 20.53
N CYS A 273 -21.70 -6.35 19.47
CA CYS A 273 -20.44 -5.74 19.08
C CYS A 273 -20.63 -4.34 18.48
N ASP A 274 -19.54 -3.61 18.29
CA ASP A 274 -19.52 -2.28 17.70
C ASP A 274 -18.24 -2.09 16.88
N PHE A 275 -18.33 -2.29 15.57
CA PHE A 275 -17.25 -1.97 14.64
C PHE A 275 -17.77 -1.77 13.21
N GLY A 276 -16.96 -1.12 12.37
CA GLY A 276 -17.23 -0.97 10.94
C GLY A 276 -16.82 -2.20 10.14
N ALA A 277 -17.57 -2.49 9.09
CA ALA A 277 -17.28 -3.52 8.10
C ALA A 277 -17.83 -3.09 6.73
N TYR A 278 -17.65 -3.91 5.71
CA TYR A 278 -18.19 -3.63 4.39
C TYR A 278 -18.71 -4.89 3.68
N ILE A 279 -19.52 -4.69 2.65
CA ILE A 279 -20.12 -5.75 1.85
C ILE A 279 -19.11 -6.27 0.83
N ILE A 280 -18.89 -7.58 0.83
CA ILE A 280 -17.97 -8.30 -0.08
C ILE A 280 -18.74 -9.19 -1.09
N ASP A 281 -20.05 -9.00 -1.18
CA ASP A 281 -20.92 -9.76 -2.06
C ASP A 281 -20.62 -9.46 -3.55
N SER A 282 -20.21 -10.51 -4.27
CA SER A 282 -19.95 -10.44 -5.70
C SER A 282 -21.16 -10.78 -6.57
N ASP A 283 -22.31 -11.14 -5.98
CA ASP A 283 -23.53 -11.40 -6.73
C ASP A 283 -24.05 -10.07 -7.34
N PRO A 284 -24.19 -9.97 -8.68
CA PRO A 284 -24.70 -8.76 -9.32
C PRO A 284 -26.16 -8.41 -8.93
N LYS A 285 -26.90 -9.35 -8.32
CA LYS A 285 -28.24 -9.10 -7.77
C LYS A 285 -28.22 -8.33 -6.45
N GLY A 286 -27.05 -8.23 -5.81
CA GLY A 286 -26.86 -7.49 -4.58
C GLY A 286 -27.22 -8.27 -3.32
N THR A 287 -26.98 -7.62 -2.18
CA THR A 287 -27.03 -8.26 -0.86
C THR A 287 -28.38 -8.07 -0.19
N ASN A 288 -28.99 -9.16 0.25
CA ASN A 288 -30.25 -9.13 0.98
C ASN A 288 -30.04 -8.66 2.43
N VAL A 289 -30.80 -7.65 2.83
CA VAL A 289 -30.97 -7.22 4.22
C VAL A 289 -32.30 -7.75 4.72
N ARG A 290 -32.31 -8.42 5.87
CA ARG A 290 -33.49 -9.09 6.43
C ARG A 290 -33.91 -8.50 7.76
N GLU A 291 -35.20 -8.64 8.08
CA GLU A 291 -35.76 -8.20 9.37
C GLU A 291 -35.20 -9.02 10.55
N THR A 292 -35.04 -10.33 10.34
CA THR A 292 -34.49 -11.28 11.30
C THR A 292 -33.62 -12.32 10.56
N PRO A 293 -32.77 -13.08 11.26
CA PRO A 293 -32.10 -14.25 10.70
C PRO A 293 -33.08 -15.17 9.96
N ASN A 294 -32.83 -15.44 8.68
CA ASN A 294 -33.73 -16.19 7.78
C ASN A 294 -35.14 -15.58 7.56
N GLY A 295 -35.38 -14.36 8.03
CA GLY A 295 -36.67 -13.67 7.91
C GLY A 295 -36.91 -13.06 6.53
N LYS A 296 -37.96 -12.25 6.43
CA LYS A 296 -38.31 -11.53 5.21
C LYS A 296 -37.19 -10.55 4.82
N VAL A 297 -36.94 -10.44 3.51
CA VAL A 297 -36.06 -9.40 2.94
C VAL A 297 -36.76 -8.06 3.06
N THR A 298 -36.11 -7.10 3.69
CA THR A 298 -36.60 -5.73 3.90
C THR A 298 -35.97 -4.74 2.93
N ALA A 299 -34.73 -5.01 2.50
CA ALA A 299 -34.02 -4.25 1.48
C ALA A 299 -33.05 -5.14 0.70
N VAL A 300 -32.67 -4.68 -0.49
CA VAL A 300 -31.60 -5.30 -1.29
C VAL A 300 -30.59 -4.20 -1.60
N LEU A 301 -29.36 -4.36 -1.12
CA LEU A 301 -28.26 -3.46 -1.43
C LEU A 301 -27.78 -3.77 -2.84
N PRO A 302 -27.81 -2.82 -3.79
CA PRO A 302 -27.39 -3.09 -5.15
C PRO A 302 -25.88 -3.39 -5.18
N HIS A 303 -25.45 -4.30 -6.07
CA HIS A 303 -24.02 -4.53 -6.30
C HIS A 303 -23.39 -3.31 -6.98
N GLN A 304 -22.78 -2.44 -6.17
CA GLN A 304 -22.13 -1.20 -6.61
C GLN A 304 -20.74 -1.09 -5.99
N PRO A 305 -19.74 -1.84 -6.51
CA PRO A 305 -18.39 -1.86 -5.96
C PRO A 305 -17.65 -0.50 -6.01
N ASP A 306 -18.22 0.49 -6.71
CA ASP A 306 -17.69 1.84 -6.82
C ASP A 306 -18.42 2.86 -5.91
N ASP A 307 -19.49 2.49 -5.17
CA ASP A 307 -20.18 3.38 -4.20
C ASP A 307 -19.76 3.04 -2.76
N PRO A 308 -18.89 3.85 -2.13
CA PRO A 308 -18.37 3.54 -0.82
C PRO A 308 -19.41 3.60 0.31
N LEU A 309 -20.45 4.43 0.18
CA LEU A 309 -21.46 4.60 1.22
C LEU A 309 -22.41 3.40 1.25
N LEU A 310 -22.75 2.86 0.08
CA LEU A 310 -23.63 1.69 -0.03
C LEU A 310 -23.00 0.39 0.49
N ILE A 311 -21.66 0.28 0.43
CA ILE A 311 -20.99 -0.94 0.86
C ILE A 311 -20.56 -0.94 2.32
N MET A 312 -20.52 0.21 3.01
CA MET A 312 -20.14 0.26 4.43
C MET A 312 -21.33 -0.07 5.34
N VAL A 313 -21.05 -0.85 6.39
CA VAL A 313 -22.01 -1.22 7.43
C VAL A 313 -21.38 -1.11 8.82
N LYS A 314 -22.20 -0.76 9.81
CA LYS A 314 -21.83 -0.89 11.21
C LYS A 314 -22.38 -2.21 11.75
N VAL A 315 -21.52 -3.10 12.22
CA VAL A 315 -21.93 -4.36 12.85
C VAL A 315 -22.23 -4.09 14.32
N THR A 316 -23.42 -4.49 14.77
CA THR A 316 -23.96 -4.21 16.11
C THR A 316 -24.16 -5.45 16.97
N GLY A 317 -24.01 -6.63 16.38
CA GLY A 317 -24.17 -7.91 17.02
C GLY A 317 -24.30 -9.02 16.00
N TYR A 318 -24.48 -10.25 16.48
CA TYR A 318 -24.64 -11.40 15.61
C TYR A 318 -25.43 -12.52 16.29
N ARG A 319 -25.92 -13.45 15.46
CA ARG A 319 -26.58 -14.69 15.87
C ARG A 319 -26.35 -15.76 14.81
N ASP A 320 -25.70 -16.84 15.20
CA ASP A 320 -25.22 -17.91 14.35
C ASP A 320 -24.43 -17.34 13.16
N LYS A 321 -24.95 -17.46 11.94
CA LYS A 321 -24.33 -16.95 10.70
C LYS A 321 -24.87 -15.61 10.23
N TRP A 322 -25.53 -14.86 11.10
CA TRP A 322 -26.18 -13.61 10.76
C TRP A 322 -25.61 -12.47 11.59
N LEU A 323 -25.23 -11.39 10.91
CA LEU A 323 -24.76 -10.16 11.52
C LEU A 323 -25.92 -9.16 11.59
N SER A 324 -26.15 -8.59 12.76
CA SER A 324 -27.01 -7.43 12.95
C SER A 324 -26.24 -6.19 12.53
N VAL A 325 -26.75 -5.44 11.56
CA VAL A 325 -26.08 -4.29 10.96
C VAL A 325 -26.94 -3.04 10.99
N VAL A 326 -26.26 -1.89 10.95
CA VAL A 326 -26.83 -0.58 10.64
C VAL A 326 -26.16 -0.08 9.36
N LEU A 327 -26.98 0.23 8.35
CA LEU A 327 -26.54 0.79 7.08
C LEU A 327 -26.23 2.29 7.21
N HIS A 328 -25.57 2.86 6.22
CA HIS A 328 -25.20 4.29 6.20
C HIS A 328 -26.41 5.24 6.28
N ASP A 329 -27.59 4.83 5.79
CA ASP A 329 -28.84 5.59 5.84
C ASP A 329 -29.59 5.43 7.19
N GLY A 330 -29.03 4.66 8.13
CA GLY A 330 -29.61 4.35 9.43
C GLY A 330 -30.53 3.14 9.45
N THR A 331 -30.79 2.50 8.31
CA THR A 331 -31.60 1.28 8.22
C THR A 331 -30.93 0.16 9.01
N LYS A 332 -31.73 -0.56 9.81
CA LYS A 332 -31.28 -1.72 10.58
C LYS A 332 -31.73 -3.03 9.93
N GLY A 333 -30.92 -4.06 10.04
CA GLY A 333 -31.30 -5.39 9.58
C GLY A 333 -30.23 -6.45 9.80
N TRP A 334 -30.44 -7.61 9.20
CA TRP A 334 -29.57 -8.76 9.30
C TRP A 334 -29.01 -9.14 7.93
N ILE A 335 -27.69 -9.33 7.87
CA ILE A 335 -26.97 -9.78 6.68
C ILE A 335 -26.29 -11.11 7.00
N PHE A 336 -26.21 -12.00 6.01
CA PHE A 336 -25.49 -13.26 6.15
C PHE A 336 -23.98 -12.99 6.25
N SER A 337 -23.33 -13.57 7.26
CA SER A 337 -21.95 -13.24 7.65
C SER A 337 -20.93 -13.39 6.51
N GLU A 338 -21.14 -14.38 5.63
CA GLU A 338 -20.26 -14.64 4.48
C GLU A 338 -20.20 -13.51 3.45
N LEU A 339 -21.12 -12.54 3.53
CA LEU A 339 -21.22 -11.40 2.61
C LEU A 339 -20.62 -10.13 3.20
N VAL A 340 -20.02 -10.21 4.40
CA VAL A 340 -19.48 -9.06 5.13
C VAL A 340 -17.99 -9.29 5.41
N GLY A 341 -17.18 -8.35 4.97
CA GLY A 341 -15.73 -8.35 5.13
C GLY A 341 -15.22 -7.15 5.90
N MET A 342 -13.95 -7.23 6.30
CA MET A 342 -13.16 -6.11 6.80
C MET A 342 -11.71 -6.27 6.34
N SER A 343 -11.01 -5.15 6.18
CA SER A 343 -9.58 -5.11 5.87
C SER A 343 -8.76 -5.01 7.16
N LEU A 344 -7.44 -5.16 7.06
CA LEU A 344 -6.55 -5.17 8.22
C LEU A 344 -5.70 -3.90 8.33
N ARG A 345 -5.52 -3.38 9.54
CA ARG A 345 -4.65 -2.22 9.80
C ARG A 345 -3.19 -2.63 9.95
N ASN A 346 -2.69 -3.45 9.03
CA ASN A 346 -1.28 -3.82 8.96
C ASN A 346 -0.47 -2.81 8.11
N TYR A 347 -0.70 -1.52 8.33
CA TYR A 347 -0.12 -0.44 7.51
C TYR A 347 1.36 -0.18 7.76
N ALA A 348 1.88 -0.60 8.92
CA ALA A 348 3.29 -0.49 9.23
C ALA A 348 4.05 -1.73 8.74
N PRO A 349 5.30 -1.59 8.25
CA PRO A 349 6.13 -2.73 7.86
C PRO A 349 6.29 -3.74 9.01
N GLY A 350 6.12 -5.03 8.71
CA GLY A 350 6.16 -6.09 9.72
C GLY A 350 4.99 -6.07 10.71
N SER A 351 3.99 -5.20 10.51
CA SER A 351 2.76 -5.23 11.29
C SER A 351 2.03 -6.54 11.02
N VAL A 352 1.73 -7.23 12.11
CA VAL A 352 1.00 -8.50 12.11
C VAL A 352 -0.32 -8.30 12.83
N ALA A 353 -1.36 -8.90 12.27
CA ALA A 353 -2.63 -9.10 12.96
C ALA A 353 -2.66 -10.53 13.51
N ALA A 354 -2.34 -10.68 14.79
CA ALA A 354 -2.43 -11.96 15.47
C ALA A 354 -3.90 -12.26 15.80
N LEU A 355 -4.45 -13.32 15.21
CA LEU A 355 -5.78 -13.80 15.56
C LEU A 355 -5.74 -14.52 16.89
N ARG A 356 -6.60 -14.15 17.82
CA ARG A 356 -6.61 -14.64 19.20
C ARG A 356 -7.66 -15.71 19.44
N THR A 357 -7.46 -16.57 20.44
CA THR A 357 -8.46 -17.59 20.82
C THR A 357 -9.69 -17.02 21.51
N ARG A 358 -9.66 -15.77 21.98
CA ARG A 358 -10.74 -15.04 22.67
C ARG A 358 -10.49 -13.52 22.52
N PRO A 359 -11.47 -12.64 22.78
CA PRO A 359 -11.33 -11.18 22.61
C PRO A 359 -10.48 -10.55 23.73
N ASP A 360 -9.20 -10.90 23.76
CA ASP A 360 -8.21 -10.46 24.75
C ASP A 360 -6.83 -10.42 24.08
N GLY A 361 -6.12 -9.29 24.20
CA GLY A 361 -4.80 -9.09 23.62
C GLY A 361 -3.72 -10.05 24.16
N ASN A 362 -3.91 -10.61 25.35
CA ASN A 362 -3.01 -11.59 25.96
C ASN A 362 -3.36 -13.03 25.65
N ALA A 363 -4.48 -13.28 24.97
CA ALA A 363 -4.88 -14.64 24.63
C ALA A 363 -3.91 -15.30 23.64
N PRO A 364 -3.81 -16.65 23.67
CA PRO A 364 -3.04 -17.39 22.67
C PRO A 364 -3.41 -17.01 21.24
N ALA A 365 -2.40 -16.88 20.38
CA ALA A 365 -2.62 -16.70 18.95
C ALA A 365 -3.01 -18.03 18.30
N VAL A 366 -3.98 -17.98 17.39
CA VAL A 366 -4.42 -19.07 16.50
C VAL A 366 -3.64 -19.03 15.20
N GLY A 367 -3.23 -17.85 14.77
CA GLY A 367 -2.45 -17.61 13.56
C GLY A 367 -2.19 -16.13 13.36
N ASP A 368 -1.21 -15.83 12.51
CA ASP A 368 -0.79 -14.47 12.19
C ASP A 368 -1.21 -14.15 10.75
N ILE A 369 -1.83 -12.98 10.56
CA ILE A 369 -2.11 -12.43 9.24
C ILE A 369 -1.12 -11.30 8.98
N PHE A 370 -0.43 -11.39 7.85
CA PHE A 370 0.55 -10.43 7.39
C PHE A 370 -0.06 -9.59 6.26
N GLY A 371 0.27 -8.30 6.21
CA GLY A 371 -0.25 -7.40 5.19
C GLY A 371 -1.70 -6.99 5.40
N ASP A 372 -2.19 -6.12 4.52
CA ASP A 372 -3.58 -5.64 4.51
C ASP A 372 -4.46 -6.62 3.72
N GLU A 373 -4.78 -7.74 4.38
CA GLU A 373 -5.65 -8.79 3.83
C GLU A 373 -7.13 -8.50 4.14
N GLU A 374 -8.03 -9.11 3.38
CA GLU A 374 -9.46 -9.09 3.66
C GLU A 374 -9.88 -10.34 4.45
N VAL A 375 -10.67 -10.14 5.51
CA VAL A 375 -11.21 -11.22 6.34
C VAL A 375 -12.74 -11.19 6.35
N THR A 376 -13.36 -12.36 6.42
CA THR A 376 -14.82 -12.48 6.59
C THR A 376 -15.20 -12.24 8.05
N VAL A 377 -16.19 -11.40 8.29
CA VAL A 377 -16.74 -11.13 9.64
C VAL A 377 -17.73 -12.21 10.01
N LEU A 378 -17.49 -12.94 11.11
CA LEU A 378 -18.38 -14.00 11.60
C LEU A 378 -19.23 -13.56 12.81
N GLY A 379 -18.75 -12.59 13.58
CA GLY A 379 -19.41 -12.09 14.78
C GLY A 379 -18.52 -11.11 15.54
N GLY A 380 -18.83 -10.88 16.81
CA GLY A 380 -18.02 -10.01 17.65
C GLY A 380 -18.49 -9.89 19.09
N GLU A 381 -17.64 -9.28 19.91
CA GLU A 381 -17.88 -9.03 21.33
C GLU A 381 -17.22 -7.70 21.72
N GLY A 382 -18.04 -6.73 22.13
CA GLY A 382 -17.56 -5.36 22.27
C GLY A 382 -16.99 -4.85 20.94
N GLU A 383 -15.75 -4.36 20.95
CA GLU A 383 -15.10 -3.88 19.73
C GLU A 383 -14.30 -4.97 19.00
N TRP A 384 -14.18 -6.18 19.57
CA TRP A 384 -13.45 -7.28 18.95
C TRP A 384 -14.29 -7.99 17.90
N ALA A 385 -13.68 -8.27 16.75
CA ALA A 385 -14.32 -9.00 15.67
C ALA A 385 -13.88 -10.47 15.67
N LEU A 386 -14.83 -11.39 15.60
CA LEU A 386 -14.54 -12.79 15.28
C LEU A 386 -14.50 -12.91 13.76
N VAL A 387 -13.36 -13.29 13.20
CA VAL A 387 -13.12 -13.28 11.75
C VAL A 387 -12.63 -14.63 11.23
N ARG A 388 -12.85 -14.86 9.94
CA ARG A 388 -12.23 -15.94 9.17
C ARG A 388 -11.30 -15.35 8.12
N TYR A 389 -10.08 -15.87 8.06
CA TYR A 389 -9.09 -15.57 7.05
C TYR A 389 -8.77 -16.83 6.25
N MET A 390 -8.79 -16.71 4.92
CA MET A 390 -8.38 -17.76 3.99
C MET A 390 -6.97 -17.44 3.48
N HIS A 391 -5.97 -18.11 4.03
CA HIS A 391 -4.60 -17.93 3.61
C HIS A 391 -4.44 -18.39 2.14
N PRO A 392 -3.67 -17.70 1.28
CA PRO A 392 -3.50 -18.04 -0.15
C PRO A 392 -3.07 -19.49 -0.43
N ARG A 393 -2.31 -20.09 0.49
CA ARG A 393 -1.95 -21.53 0.51
C ARG A 393 -3.11 -22.50 0.85
N GLY A 394 -4.33 -22.02 1.00
CA GLY A 394 -5.54 -22.81 1.26
C GLY A 394 -5.80 -23.15 2.73
N HIS A 395 -5.07 -22.53 3.67
CA HIS A 395 -5.32 -22.72 5.10
C HIS A 395 -6.39 -21.76 5.61
N GLU A 396 -7.38 -22.28 6.33
CA GLU A 396 -8.37 -21.47 7.02
C GLU A 396 -7.89 -21.16 8.45
N PHE A 397 -7.94 -19.88 8.81
CA PHE A 397 -7.79 -19.42 10.19
C PHE A 397 -9.08 -18.75 10.63
N ILE A 398 -9.51 -19.06 11.85
CA ILE A 398 -10.63 -18.36 12.49
C ILE A 398 -10.16 -17.93 13.87
N GLY A 399 -10.39 -16.68 14.23
CA GLY A 399 -10.00 -16.15 15.52
C GLY A 399 -10.46 -14.72 15.74
N TRP A 400 -10.15 -14.19 16.92
CA TRP A 400 -10.53 -12.86 17.35
C TRP A 400 -9.50 -11.82 16.90
N LEU A 401 -9.96 -10.81 16.19
CA LEU A 401 -9.17 -9.72 15.66
C LEU A 401 -9.27 -8.50 16.57
N ASP A 402 -8.10 -7.98 16.94
CA ASP A 402 -7.94 -6.81 17.80
C ASP A 402 -8.58 -5.56 17.17
N PRO A 403 -9.33 -4.74 17.93
CA PRO A 403 -9.91 -3.48 17.44
C PRO A 403 -8.91 -2.57 16.72
N GLU A 404 -7.66 -2.50 17.19
CA GLU A 404 -6.61 -1.67 16.58
C GLU A 404 -6.17 -2.22 15.21
N LYS A 405 -6.52 -3.46 14.88
CA LYS A 405 -6.20 -4.14 13.62
C LYS A 405 -7.36 -4.16 12.61
N GLN A 406 -8.53 -3.63 12.96
CA GLN A 406 -9.72 -3.67 12.09
C GLN A 406 -9.83 -2.44 11.19
N CYS A 407 -10.08 -2.63 9.90
CA CYS A 407 -10.49 -1.55 9.00
C CYS A 407 -11.81 -1.85 8.29
N GLY A 408 -12.84 -1.10 8.66
CA GLY A 408 -14.19 -1.22 8.10
C GLY A 408 -14.42 -0.47 6.79
N ASN A 409 -13.40 0.18 6.21
CA ASN A 409 -13.52 0.96 5.00
C ASN A 409 -12.49 0.50 3.94
N PRO A 410 -12.93 -0.13 2.83
CA PRO A 410 -12.00 -0.69 1.85
C PRO A 410 -11.41 0.36 0.89
N TYR A 411 -11.77 1.64 1.03
CA TYR A 411 -11.30 2.71 0.15
C TYR A 411 -10.30 3.67 0.81
N THR A 412 -10.04 3.52 2.11
CA THR A 412 -9.18 4.42 2.89
C THR A 412 -8.41 3.66 3.95
N THR A 413 -7.31 4.23 4.44
CA THR A 413 -6.69 3.76 5.69
C THR A 413 -7.58 4.13 6.88
N CYS A 414 -7.80 3.17 7.78
CA CYS A 414 -8.59 3.41 8.99
C CYS A 414 -7.72 4.06 10.10
N PRO A 415 -8.24 5.11 10.78
CA PRO A 415 -7.51 5.91 11.75
C PRO A 415 -7.05 5.12 12.98
#